data_AF-A0A1M5YVQ8-F1
#
_entry.id   AF-A0A1M5YVQ8-F1
#
_cell.length_a   1.000
_cell.length_b   1.000
_cell.length_c   1.000
_cell.angle_alpha   90.00
_cell.angle_beta   90.00
_cell.angle_gamma   90.00
#
_symmetry.space_group_name_H-M   'P 1'
#
loop_
_entity.id
_entity.type
_entity.pdbx_description
1 polymer ?
#
loop_
_entity_poly.entity_id
_entity_poly.type
_entity_poly.pdbx_seq_one_letter_code
_entity_poly.pdbx_strand_id
1 'polypeptide(L)'
;MLTSAVRKVLQGRNRLEQVSFRTFRAYHSFTARFTSPNTVNKKGSVEGLAGYARRNYLVPVPEAASIEELNARLLAQYPAYGSRHVLADHEQSVAALHEAEREHLLALPAALFGNSK
;
A
#
# COMPACT_ATOMS: atom_id res chain seq x y z
N MET A 1 4.92 4.23 18.44
CA MET A 1 5.10 4.80 17.08
C MET A 1 6.21 4.06 16.37
N LEU A 2 5.97 3.53 15.16
CA LEU A 2 7.05 2.96 14.33
C LEU A 2 7.92 4.11 13.80
N THR A 3 9.23 4.00 14.03
CA THR A 3 10.26 4.83 13.40
C THR A 3 10.54 4.34 11.98
N SER A 4 11.48 4.97 11.27
CA SER A 4 11.87 4.52 9.92
C SER A 4 12.21 3.01 9.90
N ALA A 5 11.78 2.30 8.85
CA ALA A 5 12.03 0.87 8.72
C ALA A 5 13.52 0.50 8.75
N VAL A 6 14.36 1.39 8.20
CA VAL A 6 15.80 1.20 8.03
C VAL A 6 16.56 2.12 8.97
N ARG A 7 17.51 1.55 9.73
CA ARG A 7 18.52 2.29 10.51
C ARG A 7 19.70 2.71 9.64
N LYS A 8 20.16 1.85 8.73
CA LYS A 8 21.28 2.14 7.83
C LYS A 8 21.11 1.47 6.47
N VAL A 9 21.37 2.24 5.42
CA VAL A 9 21.48 1.74 4.04
C VAL A 9 22.88 1.18 3.82
N LEU A 10 22.98 -0.05 3.33
CA LEU A 10 24.23 -0.71 2.94
C LEU A 10 24.30 -0.83 1.41
N GLN A 11 25.38 -1.44 0.90
CA GLN A 11 25.61 -1.59 -0.54
C GLN A 11 24.46 -2.35 -1.23
N GLY A 12 24.07 -1.86 -2.41
CA GLY A 12 22.98 -2.44 -3.20
C GLY A 12 21.62 -2.40 -2.46
N ARG A 13 21.02 -3.57 -2.26
CA ARG A 13 19.70 -3.75 -1.60
C ARG A 13 19.79 -4.05 -0.10
N ASN A 14 21.00 -4.17 0.45
CA ASN A 14 21.20 -4.57 1.84
C ASN A 14 20.85 -3.43 2.81
N ARG A 15 20.10 -3.73 3.89
CA ARG A 15 19.70 -2.74 4.89
C ARG A 15 19.93 -3.29 6.29
N LEU A 16 20.33 -2.42 7.20
CA LEU A 16 20.20 -2.66 8.63
C LEU A 16 18.81 -2.16 9.06
N GLU A 17 17.87 -3.08 9.26
CA GLU A 17 16.51 -2.77 9.71
C GLU A 17 16.49 -2.35 11.19
N GLN A 18 15.53 -1.49 11.57
CA GLN A 18 15.26 -1.25 12.99
C GLN A 18 14.64 -2.49 13.63
N VAL A 19 14.93 -2.73 14.92
CA VAL A 19 14.36 -3.86 15.66
C VAL A 19 12.83 -3.78 15.66
N SER A 20 12.26 -2.60 15.89
CA SER A 20 10.81 -2.35 15.84
C SER A 20 10.19 -2.73 14.49
N PHE A 21 10.87 -2.44 13.39
CA PHE A 21 10.41 -2.81 12.04
C PHE A 21 10.53 -4.32 11.79
N ARG A 22 11.59 -4.97 12.28
CA ARG A 22 11.72 -6.43 12.22
C ARG A 22 10.59 -7.11 13.00
N THR A 23 10.26 -6.62 14.18
CA THR A 23 9.15 -7.13 15.00
C THR A 23 7.80 -6.94 14.29
N PHE A 24 7.56 -5.76 13.71
CA PHE A 24 6.38 -5.49 12.89
C PHE A 24 6.27 -6.46 11.70
N ARG A 25 7.38 -6.66 10.99
CA ARG A 25 7.42 -7.55 9.82
C ARG A 25 7.20 -9.02 10.18
N ALA A 26 7.77 -9.48 11.29
CA ALA A 26 7.56 -10.82 11.81
C ALA A 26 6.10 -11.02 12.24
N TYR A 27 5.50 -10.01 12.88
CA TYR A 27 4.10 -10.04 13.30
C TYR A 27 3.12 -10.19 12.13
N HIS A 28 3.35 -9.44 11.05
CA HIS A 28 2.50 -9.45 9.86
C HIS A 28 2.98 -10.44 8.77
N SER A 29 3.95 -11.31 9.08
CA SER A 29 4.41 -12.40 8.22
C SER A 29 4.75 -12.00 6.77
N PHE A 30 5.40 -10.84 6.57
CA PHE A 30 5.80 -10.40 5.23
C PHE A 30 7.32 -10.33 5.04
N THR A 31 7.76 -10.24 3.78
CA THR A 31 9.17 -10.00 3.43
C THR A 31 9.35 -8.60 2.87
N ALA A 32 10.21 -7.80 3.50
CA ALA A 32 10.51 -6.46 3.01
C ALA A 32 11.50 -6.53 1.83
N ARG A 33 11.19 -5.81 0.76
CA ARG A 33 12.07 -5.68 -0.41
C ARG A 33 12.42 -4.20 -0.59
N PHE A 34 13.69 -3.85 -0.36
CA PHE A 34 14.17 -2.48 -0.54
C PHE A 34 14.68 -2.26 -1.95
N THR A 35 14.40 -1.08 -2.49
CA THR A 35 15.00 -0.61 -3.75
C THR A 35 16.42 -0.12 -3.48
N SER A 36 17.32 -0.27 -4.45
CA SER A 36 18.62 0.41 -4.39
C SER A 36 18.41 1.92 -4.34
N PRO A 37 19.29 2.68 -3.66
CA PRO A 37 19.19 4.13 -3.66
C PRO A 37 19.14 4.67 -5.09
N ASN A 38 18.34 5.71 -5.32
CA ASN A 38 18.16 6.37 -6.62
C ASN A 38 17.56 5.51 -7.74
N THR A 39 16.95 4.37 -7.43
CA THR A 39 16.24 3.55 -8.44
C THR A 39 14.74 3.88 -8.43
N VAL A 40 14.28 4.64 -9.43
CA VAL A 40 12.87 5.12 -9.55
C VAL A 40 11.94 4.04 -10.11
N ASN A 41 12.48 3.02 -10.78
CA ASN A 41 11.73 2.12 -11.66
C ASN A 41 10.61 1.33 -10.95
N LYS A 42 10.73 1.08 -9.64
CA LYS A 42 9.71 0.37 -8.83
C LYS A 42 8.66 1.29 -8.19
N LYS A 43 8.83 2.60 -8.34
CA LYS A 43 7.92 3.63 -7.82
C LYS A 43 6.85 4.02 -8.84
N GLY A 44 7.04 3.67 -10.11
CA GLY A 44 6.13 4.03 -11.22
C GLY A 44 4.69 3.58 -11.01
N SER A 45 4.44 2.37 -10.49
CA SER A 45 3.07 1.91 -10.22
C SER A 45 2.39 2.69 -9.10
N VAL A 46 3.13 3.02 -8.03
CA VAL A 46 2.60 3.80 -6.90
C VAL A 46 2.32 5.24 -7.30
N GLU A 47 3.25 5.87 -8.03
CA GLU A 47 3.07 7.22 -8.57
C GLU A 47 1.94 7.29 -9.61
N GLY A 48 1.82 6.25 -10.45
CA GLY A 48 0.72 6.10 -11.39
C GLY A 48 -0.63 6.07 -10.69
N LEU A 49 -0.77 5.25 -9.65
CA LEU A 49 -2.00 5.16 -8.86
C LEU A 49 -2.28 6.45 -8.09
N ALA A 50 -1.28 7.09 -7.50
CA ALA A 50 -1.44 8.38 -6.82
C ALA A 50 -1.90 9.48 -7.80
N GLY A 51 -1.32 9.50 -9.01
CA GLY A 51 -1.74 10.39 -10.08
C GLY A 51 -3.16 10.10 -10.56
N TYR A 52 -3.53 8.82 -10.69
CA TYR A 52 -4.88 8.39 -11.03
C TYR A 52 -5.88 8.86 -9.96
N ALA A 53 -5.62 8.58 -8.68
CA ALA A 53 -6.50 8.97 -7.59
C ALA A 53 -6.71 10.49 -7.55
N ARG A 54 -5.64 11.28 -7.73
CA ARG A 54 -5.75 12.73 -7.80
C ARG A 54 -6.66 13.17 -8.94
N ARG A 55 -6.42 12.69 -10.16
CA ARG A 55 -7.18 13.11 -11.37
C ARG A 55 -8.64 12.67 -11.37
N ASN A 56 -8.97 11.57 -10.70
CA ASN A 56 -10.32 11.00 -10.75
C ASN A 56 -11.17 11.33 -9.52
N TYR A 57 -10.55 11.63 -8.38
CA TYR A 57 -11.28 11.82 -7.12
C TYR A 57 -11.04 13.16 -6.44
N LEU A 58 -9.91 13.81 -6.74
CA LEU A 58 -9.49 15.04 -6.06
C LEU A 58 -9.39 16.23 -7.03
N VAL A 59 -9.86 16.07 -8.27
CA VAL A 59 -9.89 17.12 -9.29
C VAL A 59 -11.27 17.15 -9.96
N PRO A 60 -11.97 18.31 -9.95
CA PRO A 60 -11.62 19.52 -9.18
C PRO A 60 -11.55 19.22 -7.68
N VAL A 61 -10.87 20.10 -6.91
CA VAL A 61 -10.69 19.87 -5.46
C VAL A 61 -12.07 19.69 -4.82
N PRO A 62 -12.34 18.55 -4.17
CA PRO A 62 -13.66 18.25 -3.65
C PRO A 62 -13.94 19.10 -2.42
N GLU A 63 -15.13 19.69 -2.37
CA GLU A 63 -15.66 20.29 -1.16
C GLU A 63 -16.34 19.20 -0.31
N ALA A 64 -16.02 19.20 0.98
CA ALA A 64 -16.61 18.33 1.99
C ALA A 64 -16.60 19.07 3.34
N ALA A 65 -17.60 18.82 4.19
CA ALA A 65 -17.71 19.45 5.50
C ALA A 65 -16.69 18.90 6.52
N SER A 66 -16.10 17.73 6.24
CA SER A 66 -15.11 17.08 7.09
C SER A 66 -14.22 16.11 6.30
N ILE A 67 -13.10 15.70 6.92
CA ILE A 67 -12.23 14.67 6.35
C ILE A 67 -12.93 13.31 6.35
N GLU A 68 -13.76 13.04 7.34
CA GLU A 68 -14.56 11.82 7.48
C GLU A 68 -15.55 11.68 6.32
N GLU A 69 -16.24 12.77 5.97
CA GLU A 69 -17.15 12.80 4.82
C GLU A 69 -16.41 12.55 3.51
N LEU A 70 -15.27 13.21 3.32
CA LEU A 70 -14.42 13.00 2.14
C LEU A 70 -13.97 11.53 2.06
N ASN A 71 -13.49 10.95 3.16
CA ASN A 71 -13.07 9.56 3.22
C ASN A 71 -14.22 8.60 2.88
N ALA A 72 -15.41 8.81 3.43
CA ALA A 72 -16.59 8.00 3.12
C ALA A 72 -16.95 8.05 1.63
N ARG A 73 -16.91 9.25 1.02
CA ARG A 73 -17.13 9.43 -0.42
C ARG A 73 -16.07 8.74 -1.28
N LEU A 74 -14.81 8.77 -0.87
CA LEU A 74 -13.73 8.07 -1.57
C LEU A 74 -13.88 6.54 -1.47
N LEU A 75 -14.21 6.03 -0.27
CA LEU A 75 -14.45 4.61 -0.03
C LEU A 75 -15.60 4.07 -0.87
N ALA A 76 -16.69 4.84 -1.02
CA ALA A 76 -17.83 4.45 -1.86
C ALA A 76 -17.48 4.31 -3.35
N GLN A 77 -16.42 4.97 -3.83
CA GLN A 77 -15.97 4.91 -5.23
C GLN A 77 -14.99 3.76 -5.50
N TYR A 78 -14.40 3.17 -4.45
CA TYR A 78 -13.42 2.09 -4.57
C TYR A 78 -13.93 0.85 -5.33
N PRO A 79 -15.17 0.34 -5.11
CA PRO A 79 -15.67 -0.81 -5.86
C PRO A 79 -15.73 -0.58 -7.37
N ALA A 80 -16.07 0.65 -7.79
CA ALA A 80 -16.12 1.02 -9.19
C ALA A 80 -14.73 1.03 -9.84
N TYR A 81 -13.71 1.49 -9.11
CA TYR A 81 -12.32 1.36 -9.55
C TYR A 81 -11.92 -0.10 -9.75
N GLY A 82 -12.11 -0.93 -8.71
CA GLY A 82 -11.73 -2.33 -8.75
C GLY A 82 -12.38 -3.08 -9.92
N SER A 83 -13.64 -2.77 -10.21
CA SER A 83 -14.41 -3.45 -11.27
C SER A 83 -14.02 -3.02 -12.68
N ARG A 84 -13.63 -1.75 -12.88
CA ARG A 84 -13.36 -1.17 -14.21
C ARG A 84 -11.88 -1.15 -14.58
N HIS A 85 -10.99 -1.12 -13.59
CA HIS A 85 -9.56 -0.98 -13.83
C HIS A 85 -8.95 -2.33 -14.19
N VAL A 86 -8.32 -2.38 -15.36
CA VAL A 86 -7.52 -3.51 -15.84
C VAL A 86 -6.10 -2.99 -16.02
N LEU A 87 -5.13 -3.68 -15.42
CA LEU A 87 -3.71 -3.35 -15.57
C LEU A 87 -3.28 -3.66 -17.01
N ALA A 88 -2.33 -2.90 -17.56
CA ALA A 88 -1.96 -2.98 -18.98
C ALA A 88 -1.48 -4.38 -19.42
N ASP A 89 -0.94 -5.17 -18.49
CA ASP A 89 -0.43 -6.53 -18.65
C ASP A 89 -1.39 -7.62 -18.17
N HIS A 90 -2.65 -7.26 -17.87
CA HIS A 90 -3.67 -8.19 -17.38
C HIS A 90 -4.93 -8.13 -18.25
N GLU A 91 -5.69 -9.24 -18.26
CA GLU A 91 -7.00 -9.32 -18.94
C GLU A 91 -8.17 -9.13 -17.97
N GLN A 92 -7.94 -9.40 -16.68
CA GLN A 92 -8.94 -9.34 -15.63
C GLN A 92 -8.87 -8.01 -14.87
N SER A 93 -10.00 -7.58 -14.31
CA SER A 93 -10.06 -6.38 -13.48
C SER A 93 -9.34 -6.58 -12.14
N VAL A 94 -8.95 -5.47 -11.50
CA VAL A 94 -8.33 -5.49 -10.17
C VAL A 94 -9.21 -6.23 -9.15
N ALA A 95 -10.53 -6.05 -9.20
CA ALA A 95 -11.46 -6.74 -8.30
C ALA A 95 -11.49 -8.25 -8.56
N ALA A 96 -11.48 -8.69 -9.83
CA ALA A 96 -11.48 -10.11 -10.16
C ALA A 96 -10.17 -10.79 -9.73
N LEU A 97 -9.03 -10.13 -9.95
CA LEU A 97 -7.72 -10.62 -9.49
C LEU A 97 -7.65 -10.68 -7.96
N HIS A 98 -8.13 -9.63 -7.27
CA HIS A 98 -8.18 -9.61 -5.81
C HIS A 98 -9.06 -10.74 -5.25
N GLU A 99 -10.23 -10.99 -5.84
CA GLU A 99 -11.11 -12.07 -5.41
C GLU A 99 -10.48 -13.45 -5.61
N ALA A 100 -9.80 -13.66 -6.75
CA ALA A 100 -9.03 -14.88 -7.00
C ALA A 100 -7.87 -15.06 -6.01
N GLU A 101 -7.17 -14.00 -5.65
CA GLU A 101 -6.08 -14.06 -4.66
C GLU A 101 -6.58 -14.22 -3.23
N ARG A 102 -7.83 -13.84 -2.94
CA ARG A 102 -8.37 -13.78 -1.57
C ARG A 102 -8.26 -15.11 -0.83
N GLU A 103 -8.43 -16.23 -1.53
CA GLU A 103 -8.32 -17.58 -0.97
C GLU A 103 -6.88 -17.97 -0.59
N HIS A 104 -5.89 -17.24 -1.11
CA HIS A 104 -4.47 -17.45 -0.83
C HIS A 104 -3.92 -16.51 0.25
N LEU A 105 -4.72 -15.56 0.72
CA LEU A 105 -4.32 -14.60 1.75
C LEU A 105 -4.37 -15.24 3.15
N LEU A 106 -3.36 -14.92 3.96
CA LEU A 106 -3.35 -15.30 5.36
C LEU A 106 -4.32 -14.41 6.16
N ALA A 107 -4.98 -14.99 7.15
CA ALA A 107 -5.75 -14.22 8.12
C ALA A 107 -4.84 -13.23 8.88
N LEU A 108 -5.39 -12.08 9.24
CA LEU A 108 -4.69 -11.15 10.11
C LEU A 108 -4.48 -11.78 11.51
N PRO A 109 -3.36 -11.48 12.18
CA PRO A 109 -3.18 -11.89 13.57
C PRO A 109 -4.32 -11.40 14.46
N ALA A 110 -4.84 -12.27 15.34
CA ALA A 110 -5.99 -11.96 16.20
C ALA A 110 -5.66 -10.94 17.32
N ALA A 111 -4.39 -10.91 17.76
CA ALA A 111 -3.94 -9.89 18.68
C ALA A 111 -3.76 -8.54 17.95
N LEU A 112 -3.69 -7.45 18.70
CA LEU A 112 -3.23 -6.17 18.14
C LEU A 112 -1.70 -6.11 18.20
N PHE A 113 -1.08 -5.57 17.15
CA PHE A 113 0.36 -5.32 17.18
C PHE A 113 0.70 -4.26 18.23
N GLY A 114 1.41 -4.65 19.28
CA GLY A 114 1.96 -3.74 20.28
C GLY A 114 3.42 -3.42 19.97
N ASN A 115 3.72 -2.18 19.59
CA ASN A 115 5.09 -1.69 19.50
C ASN A 115 5.51 -1.06 20.83
N SER A 116 5.57 -1.89 21.88
CA SER A 116 6.09 -1.49 23.18
C SER A 116 7.62 -1.44 23.11
N LYS A 117 8.21 -0.33 23.57
CA LYS A 117 9.66 -0.21 23.73
C LYS A 117 10.16 -1.12 24.84
#